data_AF-A0A6P0XNG0-F1
#
_entry.id   AF-A0A6P0XNG0-F1
#
_cell.length_a   1.000
_cell.length_b   1.000
_cell.length_c   1.000
_cell.angle_alpha   90.00
_cell.angle_beta   90.00
_cell.angle_gamma   90.00
#
_symmetry.space_group_name_H-M   'P 1'
#
loop_
_entity.id
_entity.type
_entity.pdbx_description
1 polymer ?
#
loop_
_entity_poly.entity_id
_entity_poly.type
_entity_poly.pdbx_seq_one_letter_code
_entity_poly.pdbx_strand_id
1 'polypeptide(L)'
;MQDWNTQSFGVYMVVNGGGHTDAEVKDCRAIFYEHDNLPKDEQKQLWQKLGLPEPTYQIDTGGKSIHSYWVFDKPSPVEDWKTLQADLLEFSKADRSIKNPSRVMRLPGFAHQKSCNVAEIISQSGKRYSYEELRQVVPTQQTQTLNFSQPAVTHLDAV
;
A
#
# COMPACT_ATOMS: atom_id res chain seq x y z
N MET A 1 -11.84 -18.57 13.75
CA MET A 1 -11.57 -17.14 13.45
C MET A 1 -12.65 -16.23 14.02
N GLN A 2 -13.94 -16.52 13.79
CA GLN A 2 -15.06 -15.78 14.41
C GLN A 2 -14.93 -15.70 15.93
N ASP A 3 -14.67 -16.83 16.60
CA ASP A 3 -14.57 -16.92 18.07
C ASP A 3 -13.43 -16.08 18.67
N TRP A 4 -12.38 -15.81 17.90
CA TRP A 4 -11.29 -14.95 18.32
C TRP A 4 -11.66 -13.47 18.14
N ASN A 5 -12.36 -13.12 17.06
CA ASN A 5 -12.80 -11.74 16.84
C ASN A 5 -13.90 -11.32 17.83
N THR A 6 -14.78 -12.22 18.25
CA THR A 6 -15.75 -11.96 19.34
C THR A 6 -15.08 -11.73 20.69
N GLN A 7 -13.89 -12.31 20.90
CA GLN A 7 -13.00 -12.02 22.04
C GLN A 7 -12.14 -10.76 21.83
N SER A 8 -12.46 -9.91 20.85
CA SER A 8 -11.75 -8.66 20.53
C SER A 8 -10.31 -8.83 20.01
N PHE A 9 -9.93 -10.03 19.54
CA PHE A 9 -8.69 -10.20 18.77
C PHE A 9 -8.86 -9.69 17.34
N GLY A 10 -7.82 -9.03 16.83
CA GLY A 10 -7.77 -8.60 15.43
C GLY A 10 -7.42 -9.77 14.52
N VAL A 11 -8.06 -9.83 13.36
CA VAL A 11 -7.81 -10.86 12.35
C VAL A 11 -7.05 -10.23 11.19
N TYR A 12 -5.91 -10.82 10.86
CA TYR A 12 -4.97 -10.31 9.86
C TYR A 12 -4.47 -11.45 8.98
N MET A 13 -3.92 -11.11 7.81
CA MET A 13 -3.26 -12.05 6.90
C MET A 13 -1.91 -11.50 6.46
N VAL A 14 -0.96 -12.40 6.19
CA VAL A 14 0.22 -12.05 5.41
C VAL A 14 -0.17 -12.03 3.94
N VAL A 15 0.05 -10.91 3.26
CA VAL A 15 -0.37 -10.70 1.87
C VAL A 15 0.49 -11.54 0.90
N ASN A 16 1.78 -11.65 1.20
CA ASN A 16 2.74 -12.41 0.41
C ASN A 16 2.74 -13.90 0.80
N GLY A 17 3.23 -14.77 -0.10
CA GLY A 17 3.13 -16.22 0.08
C GLY A 17 4.39 -16.87 0.66
N GLY A 18 4.23 -18.02 1.32
CA GLY A 18 5.32 -18.90 1.76
C GLY A 18 5.35 -19.16 3.27
N GLY A 19 4.92 -18.19 4.08
CA GLY A 19 4.82 -18.32 5.54
C GLY A 19 4.51 -16.99 6.22
N HIS A 20 4.84 -16.87 7.50
CA HIS A 20 4.48 -15.73 8.35
C HIS A 20 5.68 -14.94 8.87
N THR A 21 6.90 -15.38 8.54
CA THR A 21 8.14 -14.65 8.78
C THR A 21 8.77 -14.19 7.48
N ASP A 22 9.59 -13.14 7.51
CA ASP A 22 10.27 -12.61 6.32
C ASP A 22 11.13 -13.68 5.60
N ALA A 23 11.70 -14.63 6.35
CA ALA A 23 12.53 -15.70 5.79
C ALA A 23 11.71 -16.79 5.06
N GLU A 24 10.46 -16.98 5.45
CA GLU A 24 9.55 -17.97 4.84
C GLU A 24 8.88 -17.43 3.58
N VAL A 25 8.70 -16.10 3.47
CA VAL A 25 8.12 -15.51 2.26
C VAL A 25 9.05 -15.75 1.08
N LYS A 26 8.54 -16.43 0.05
CA LYS A 26 9.31 -16.77 -1.18
C LYS A 26 8.88 -15.95 -2.39
N ASP A 27 7.60 -15.59 -2.44
CA ASP A 27 7.02 -14.87 -3.57
C ASP A 27 6.07 -13.78 -3.08
N CYS A 28 6.22 -12.57 -3.62
CA CYS A 28 5.41 -11.41 -3.26
C CYS A 28 4.24 -11.20 -4.23
N ARG A 29 3.04 -11.00 -3.71
CA ARG A 29 1.77 -11.04 -4.48
C ARG A 29 1.19 -9.67 -4.79
N ALA A 30 1.52 -8.65 -4.00
CA ALA A 30 1.01 -7.30 -4.18
C ALA A 30 1.92 -6.28 -3.50
N ILE A 31 1.95 -5.05 -4.03
CA ILE A 31 2.37 -3.86 -3.25
C ILE A 31 1.15 -3.18 -2.67
N PHE A 32 1.33 -2.44 -1.57
CA PHE A 32 0.22 -1.85 -0.84
C PHE A 32 0.65 -0.64 -0.02
N TYR A 33 -0.28 0.26 0.28
CA TYR A 33 -0.05 1.33 1.25
C TYR A 33 -1.30 1.60 2.08
N GLU A 34 -1.10 2.33 3.18
CA GLU A 34 -2.16 2.93 3.99
C GLU A 34 -1.73 4.29 4.57
N HIS A 35 -2.71 5.06 5.02
CA HIS A 35 -2.49 6.33 5.71
C HIS A 35 -3.42 6.45 6.92
N ASP A 36 -2.86 6.63 8.12
CA ASP A 36 -3.63 6.85 9.34
C ASP A 36 -3.98 8.32 9.61
N ASN A 37 -3.31 9.23 8.90
CA ASN A 37 -3.33 10.67 9.11
C ASN A 37 -4.14 11.45 8.06
N LEU A 38 -4.68 10.77 7.06
CA LEU A 38 -5.51 11.38 6.02
C LEU A 38 -7.00 11.02 6.23
N PRO A 39 -7.95 11.89 5.85
CA PRO A 39 -9.36 11.51 5.78
C PRO A 39 -9.58 10.34 4.81
N LYS A 40 -10.49 9.41 5.15
CA LYS A 40 -10.76 8.21 4.33
C LYS A 40 -11.15 8.54 2.89
N ASP A 41 -11.92 9.61 2.67
CA ASP A 41 -12.31 10.04 1.32
C ASP A 41 -11.10 10.45 0.48
N GLU A 42 -10.11 11.09 1.09
CA GLU A 42 -8.86 11.41 0.41
C GLU A 42 -8.02 10.16 0.13
N GLN A 43 -7.95 9.23 1.09
CA GLN A 43 -7.21 7.97 0.91
C GLN A 43 -7.76 7.15 -0.27
N LYS A 44 -9.10 7.09 -0.42
CA LYS A 44 -9.77 6.37 -1.52
C LYS A 44 -9.33 6.90 -2.90
N GLN A 45 -9.08 8.20 -3.03
CA GLN A 45 -8.76 8.87 -4.29
C GLN A 45 -7.27 9.18 -4.46
N LEU A 46 -6.44 8.91 -3.45
CA LEU A 46 -5.02 9.32 -3.45
C LEU A 46 -4.24 8.76 -4.65
N TRP A 47 -4.53 7.52 -5.05
CA TRP A 47 -3.87 6.89 -6.19
C TRP A 47 -4.04 7.70 -7.49
N GLN A 48 -5.19 8.36 -7.68
CA GLN A 48 -5.44 9.21 -8.85
C GLN A 48 -4.55 10.45 -8.83
N LYS A 49 -4.42 11.09 -7.65
CA LYS A 49 -3.56 12.28 -7.46
C LYS A 49 -2.08 11.95 -7.67
N LEU A 50 -1.68 10.71 -7.35
CA LEU A 50 -0.32 10.22 -7.54
C LEU A 50 -0.05 9.69 -8.96
N GLY A 51 -1.06 9.64 -9.84
CA GLY A 51 -0.91 9.06 -11.17
C GLY A 51 -0.64 7.56 -11.17
N LEU A 52 -0.98 6.87 -10.07
CA LEU A 52 -0.93 5.41 -10.01
C LEU A 52 -2.11 4.81 -10.79
N PRO A 53 -2.01 3.56 -11.27
CA PRO A 53 -3.15 2.87 -11.85
C PRO A 53 -4.18 2.55 -10.77
N GLU A 54 -5.40 2.22 -11.20
CA GLU A 54 -6.49 1.88 -10.29
C GLU A 54 -6.13 0.69 -9.38
N PRO A 55 -6.30 0.77 -8.05
CA PRO A 55 -6.02 -0.34 -7.15
C PRO A 55 -6.79 -1.61 -7.54
N THR A 56 -6.18 -2.78 -7.36
CA THR A 56 -6.88 -4.07 -7.47
C THR A 56 -7.97 -4.16 -6.40
N TYR A 57 -7.60 -3.80 -5.16
CA TYR A 57 -8.51 -3.76 -4.03
C TYR A 57 -8.31 -2.47 -3.22
N GLN A 58 -9.41 -1.96 -2.69
CA GLN A 58 -9.37 -1.05 -1.54
C GLN A 58 -10.19 -1.65 -0.40
N ILE A 59 -9.61 -1.66 0.79
CA ILE A 59 -10.23 -2.20 2.00
C ILE A 59 -10.36 -1.07 3.01
N ASP A 60 -11.59 -0.80 3.45
CA ASP A 60 -11.80 -0.03 4.67
C ASP A 60 -11.50 -0.95 5.86
N THR A 61 -10.56 -0.56 6.70
CA THR A 61 -10.12 -1.37 7.85
C THR A 61 -11.13 -1.40 8.99
N GLY A 62 -12.22 -0.62 8.92
CA GLY A 62 -13.08 -0.30 10.06
C GLY A 62 -12.44 0.70 11.04
N GLY A 63 -11.14 0.96 10.91
CA GLY A 63 -10.37 1.95 11.67
C GLY A 63 -10.24 3.28 10.94
N LYS A 64 -9.04 3.85 10.92
CA LYS A 64 -8.73 5.13 10.26
C LYS A 64 -8.33 4.96 8.78
N SER A 65 -7.86 3.78 8.41
CA SER A 65 -7.08 3.56 7.22
C SER A 65 -7.89 2.86 6.13
N ILE A 66 -7.62 3.22 4.89
CA ILE A 66 -7.95 2.49 3.68
C ILE A 66 -6.66 1.82 3.21
N HIS A 67 -6.65 0.49 3.18
CA HIS A 67 -5.57 -0.23 2.55
C HIS A 67 -5.82 -0.27 1.03
N SER A 68 -4.86 0.21 0.24
CA SER A 68 -4.92 0.08 -1.22
C SER A 68 -3.89 -0.95 -1.69
N TYR A 69 -4.30 -1.87 -2.57
CA TYR A 69 -3.47 -2.97 -3.06
C TYR A 69 -3.37 -2.96 -4.58
N TRP A 70 -2.17 -3.22 -5.10
CA TRP A 70 -1.92 -3.54 -6.50
C TRP A 70 -1.38 -4.96 -6.57
N VAL A 71 -2.20 -5.89 -7.05
CA VAL A 71 -1.87 -7.30 -7.14
C VAL A 71 -1.10 -7.57 -8.43
N PHE A 72 0.00 -8.31 -8.33
CA PHE A 72 0.77 -8.65 -9.51
C PHE A 72 0.09 -9.74 -10.34
N ASP A 73 0.23 -9.69 -11.67
CA ASP A 73 -0.20 -10.77 -12.57
C ASP A 73 0.61 -12.05 -12.35
N LYS A 74 1.92 -11.90 -12.07
CA LYS A 74 2.87 -12.94 -11.66
C LYS A 74 3.57 -12.52 -10.37
N PRO A 75 3.83 -13.43 -9.43
CA PRO A 75 4.52 -13.06 -8.20
C PRO A 75 5.91 -12.44 -8.47
N SER A 76 6.25 -11.43 -7.68
CA SER A 76 7.55 -10.76 -7.73
C SER A 76 8.56 -11.45 -6.80
N PRO A 77 9.84 -11.54 -7.18
CA PRO A 77 10.92 -11.86 -6.25
C PRO A 77 10.93 -10.88 -5.06
N VAL A 78 11.35 -11.40 -3.90
CA VAL A 78 11.31 -10.65 -2.63
C VAL A 78 12.15 -9.36 -2.67
N GLU A 79 13.34 -9.38 -3.27
CA GLU A 79 14.23 -8.22 -3.30
C GLU A 79 13.72 -7.09 -4.22
N ASP A 80 13.17 -7.46 -5.37
CA ASP A 80 12.50 -6.52 -6.28
C ASP A 80 11.27 -5.91 -5.60
N TRP A 81 10.49 -6.74 -4.92
CA TRP A 81 9.33 -6.28 -4.16
C TRP A 81 9.71 -5.31 -3.05
N LYS A 82 10.75 -5.60 -2.26
CA LYS A 82 11.21 -4.71 -1.17
C LYS A 82 11.55 -3.32 -1.71
N THR A 83 12.27 -3.28 -2.83
CA THR A 83 12.63 -2.03 -3.50
C THR A 83 11.39 -1.25 -3.94
N LEU A 84 10.50 -1.90 -4.70
CA LEU A 84 9.29 -1.27 -5.23
C LEU A 84 8.34 -0.82 -4.11
N GLN A 85 8.15 -1.64 -3.09
CA GLN A 85 7.32 -1.33 -1.92
C GLN A 85 7.89 -0.12 -1.15
N ALA A 86 9.20 -0.08 -0.89
CA ALA A 86 9.81 1.05 -0.20
C ALA A 86 9.67 2.37 -0.98
N ASP A 87 9.89 2.32 -2.29
CA ASP A 87 9.72 3.47 -3.18
C ASP A 87 8.25 3.94 -3.23
N LEU A 88 7.29 3.01 -3.27
CA LEU A 88 5.86 3.32 -3.23
C LEU A 88 5.51 4.06 -1.93
N LEU A 89 6.00 3.60 -0.78
CA LEU A 89 5.70 4.21 0.51
C LEU A 89 6.30 5.62 0.62
N GLU A 90 7.51 5.83 0.10
CA GLU A 90 8.10 7.18 0.06
C GLU A 90 7.33 8.10 -0.89
N PHE A 91 7.04 7.62 -2.11
CA PHE A 91 6.31 8.39 -3.12
C PHE A 91 4.93 8.83 -2.63
N SER A 92 4.21 7.92 -1.98
CA SER A 92 2.85 8.15 -1.48
C SER A 92 2.82 8.80 -0.08
N LYS A 93 3.98 9.03 0.55
CA LYS A 93 4.11 9.50 1.95
C LYS A 93 3.29 8.65 2.93
N ALA A 94 3.22 7.34 2.67
CA ALA A 94 2.51 6.37 3.49
C ALA A 94 3.34 5.92 4.71
N ASP A 95 2.81 5.02 5.53
CA ASP A 95 3.58 4.41 6.61
C ASP A 95 4.77 3.60 6.06
N ARG A 96 5.97 4.16 6.24
CA ARG A 96 7.26 3.59 5.83
C ARG A 96 7.60 2.27 6.53
N SER A 97 6.85 1.87 7.57
CA SER A 97 7.05 0.61 8.26
C SER A 97 6.57 -0.61 7.45
N ILE A 98 5.69 -0.40 6.47
CA ILE A 98 4.97 -1.44 5.69
C ILE A 98 5.85 -1.99 4.56
N LYS A 99 7.11 -2.32 4.85
CA LYS A 99 8.09 -2.73 3.82
C LYS A 99 8.76 -4.08 4.07
N ASN A 100 8.29 -4.84 5.07
CA ASN A 100 8.76 -6.20 5.28
C ASN A 100 7.86 -7.21 4.53
N PRO A 101 8.42 -8.24 3.89
CA PRO A 101 7.65 -9.20 3.08
C PRO A 101 6.53 -9.92 3.84
N SER A 102 6.71 -10.20 5.13
CA SER A 102 5.69 -10.88 5.95
C SER A 102 4.69 -9.93 6.60
N ARG A 103 4.56 -8.69 6.12
CA ARG A 103 3.65 -7.70 6.68
C ARG A 103 2.22 -8.24 6.73
N VAL A 104 1.65 -8.21 7.93
CA VAL A 104 0.25 -8.53 8.17
C VAL A 104 -0.62 -7.33 7.85
N MET A 105 -1.72 -7.59 7.13
CA MET A 105 -2.75 -6.61 6.82
C MET A 105 -4.11 -7.12 7.27
N ARG A 106 -5.02 -6.20 7.58
CA ARG A 106 -6.36 -6.54 8.10
C ARG A 106 -7.17 -7.33 7.08
N LEU A 107 -7.80 -8.41 7.53
CA LEU A 107 -8.69 -9.24 6.72
C LEU A 107 -10.11 -8.67 6.78
N PRO A 108 -10.74 -8.37 5.62
CA PRO A 108 -12.16 -7.97 5.57
C PRO A 108 -13.09 -9.02 6.19
N GLY A 109 -14.23 -8.57 6.71
CA GLY A 109 -15.24 -9.42 7.34
C GLY A 109 -15.10 -9.56 8.86
N PHE A 110 -14.08 -8.94 9.47
CA PHE A 110 -13.84 -8.99 10.91
C PHE A 110 -13.84 -7.58 11.53
N ALA A 111 -14.33 -7.48 12.77
CA ALA A 111 -14.41 -6.23 13.50
C ALA A 111 -13.02 -5.68 13.87
N HIS A 112 -12.85 -4.38 13.70
CA HIS A 112 -11.70 -3.63 14.19
C HIS A 112 -11.77 -3.50 15.72
N GLN A 113 -10.69 -3.87 16.39
CA GLN A 113 -10.66 -4.12 17.83
C GLN A 113 -11.05 -2.89 18.68
N LYS A 114 -10.78 -1.67 18.18
CA LYS A 114 -11.04 -0.43 18.94
C LYS A 114 -12.32 0.29 18.53
N SER A 115 -12.73 0.16 17.27
CA SER A 115 -13.90 0.88 16.73
C SER A 115 -15.12 0.00 16.59
N CYS A 116 -14.97 -1.32 16.71
CA CYS A 116 -15.99 -2.34 16.50
C CYS A 116 -16.62 -2.37 15.10
N ASN A 117 -16.20 -1.49 14.19
CA ASN A 117 -16.61 -1.50 12.79
C ASN A 117 -16.00 -2.70 12.08
N VAL A 118 -16.77 -3.33 11.20
CA VAL A 118 -16.30 -4.44 10.37
C VAL A 118 -15.43 -3.89 9.24
N ALA A 119 -14.29 -4.53 8.99
CA ALA A 119 -13.46 -4.22 7.82
C ALA A 119 -14.16 -4.70 6.54
N GLU A 120 -14.18 -3.89 5.49
CA GLU A 120 -14.96 -4.14 4.28
C GLU A 120 -14.14 -3.91 3.01
N ILE A 121 -14.39 -4.71 1.97
CA ILE A 121 -13.89 -4.43 0.62
C ILE A 121 -14.77 -3.33 0.04
N ILE A 122 -14.20 -2.15 -0.20
CA ILE A 122 -14.92 -0.98 -0.70
C ILE A 122 -14.69 -0.73 -2.19
N SER A 123 -13.66 -1.36 -2.78
CA SER A 123 -13.43 -1.40 -4.23
C SER A 123 -12.71 -2.68 -4.62
N GLN A 124 -13.09 -3.25 -5.76
CA GLN A 124 -12.47 -4.43 -6.36
C GLN A 124 -12.49 -4.32 -7.90
N SER A 125 -11.41 -3.83 -8.49
CA SER A 125 -11.36 -3.59 -9.94
C SER A 125 -11.11 -4.86 -10.76
N GLY A 126 -10.60 -5.93 -10.12
CA GLY A 126 -10.17 -7.16 -10.79
C GLY A 126 -8.88 -7.02 -11.59
N LYS A 127 -8.31 -5.81 -11.68
CA LYS A 127 -7.06 -5.54 -12.42
C LYS A 127 -5.86 -6.15 -11.71
N ARG A 128 -4.93 -6.65 -12.51
CA ARG A 128 -3.62 -7.12 -12.06
C ARG A 128 -2.57 -6.47 -12.95
N TYR A 129 -1.38 -6.30 -12.40
CA TYR A 129 -0.32 -5.54 -13.04
C TYR A 129 0.97 -6.34 -13.10
N SER A 130 1.77 -6.18 -14.15
CA SER A 130 3.13 -6.69 -14.11
C SER A 130 3.98 -5.87 -13.13
N TYR A 131 5.11 -6.43 -12.71
CA TYR A 131 6.09 -5.69 -11.92
C TYR A 131 6.56 -4.43 -12.69
N GLU A 132 6.82 -4.58 -13.99
CA GLU A 132 7.32 -3.53 -14.85
C GLU A 132 6.34 -2.36 -14.98
N GLU A 133 5.04 -2.64 -15.12
CA GLU A 133 3.99 -1.60 -15.18
C GLU A 133 3.99 -0.74 -13.91
N LEU A 134 4.07 -1.38 -12.74
CA LEU A 134 4.09 -0.67 -11.46
C LEU A 134 5.42 0.06 -11.23
N ARG A 135 6.55 -0.53 -11.64
CA ARG A 135 7.88 0.08 -11.53
C ARG A 135 8.03 1.33 -12.38
N GLN A 136 7.37 1.39 -13.54
CA GLN A 136 7.40 2.57 -14.42
C GLN A 136 6.68 3.78 -13.81
N VAL A 137 5.60 3.55 -13.07
CA VAL A 137 4.78 4.63 -12.49
C VAL A 137 5.22 5.05 -11.09
N VAL A 138 5.86 4.15 -10.33
CA VAL A 138 6.41 4.46 -9.00
C VAL A 138 7.82 5.06 -9.17
N PRO A 139 8.06 6.33 -8.79
CA PRO A 139 9.39 6.93 -8.89
C PRO A 139 10.38 6.32 -7.90
N THR A 140 11.65 6.16 -8.29
CA THR A 140 12.70 5.71 -7.36
C THR A 140 13.00 6.80 -6.33
N GLN A 141 13.46 6.41 -5.14
CA GLN A 141 13.92 7.38 -4.13
C GLN A 141 15.01 8.34 -4.67
N GLN A 142 15.90 7.90 -5.57
CA GLN A 142 16.91 8.78 -6.19
C GLN A 142 16.27 9.83 -7.11
N THR A 143 15.27 9.44 -7.90
CA THR A 143 14.52 10.39 -8.73
C THR A 143 13.74 11.38 -7.87
N GLN A 144 13.20 10.92 -6.74
CA GLN A 144 12.49 11.76 -5.79
C GLN A 144 13.42 12.82 -5.18
N THR A 145 14.62 12.44 -4.70
CA THR A 145 15.56 13.40 -4.13
C THR A 145 16.00 14.46 -5.14
N LEU A 146 16.23 14.09 -6.41
CA LEU A 146 16.57 15.05 -7.48
C LEU A 146 15.45 16.06 -7.74
N ASN A 147 14.19 15.62 -7.77
CA ASN A 147 13.03 16.50 -7.97
C ASN A 147 12.82 17.49 -6.81
N PHE A 148 13.20 17.11 -5.59
CA PHE A 148 13.18 18.02 -4.43
C PHE A 148 14.41 18.92 -4.33
N SER A 149 15.47 18.65 -5.10
CA SER A 149 16.75 19.38 -5.07
C SER A 149 16.88 20.47 -6.14
N GLN A 150 15.95 20.58 -7.09
CA GLN A 150 15.96 21.70 -8.05
C GLN A 150 15.42 22.97 -7.37
N PRO A 151 16.20 24.08 -7.30
CA PRO A 151 15.69 25.33 -6.79
C PRO A 151 14.66 25.91 -7.76
N ALA A 152 13.61 26.54 -7.23
CA ALA A 152 12.70 27.36 -8.01
C ALA A 152 13.51 28.45 -8.73
N VAL A 153 13.62 28.38 -10.06
CA VAL A 153 14.23 29.44 -10.86
C VAL A 153 13.29 30.64 -10.80
N THR A 154 13.63 31.63 -9.98
CA THR A 154 13.03 32.97 -10.05
C THR A 154 13.54 33.63 -11.33
N HIS A 155 12.71 33.65 -12.38
CA HIS A 155 12.91 34.60 -13.47
C HIS A 155 12.56 36.00 -12.94
N LEU A 156 13.59 36.73 -12.54
CA LEU A 156 13.61 38.18 -12.64
C LEU A 156 13.90 38.51 -14.10
N ASP A 157 12.94 39.09 -14.80
CA ASP A 157 13.24 39.92 -15.95
C ASP A 157 12.70 41.32 -15.69
N ALA A 158 13.65 42.24 -15.56
CA ALA A 158 13.47 43.67 -15.54
C ALA A 158 13.01 44.18 -16.92
N VAL A 159 12.06 45.11 -16.94
CA VAL A 159 12.21 46.51 -17.44
C VAL A 159 11.16 47.37 -16.75
#